data_AF-A0A2G9GVZ1-F1
#
_entry.id   AF-A0A2G9GVZ1-F1
#
_cell.length_a   1.000
_cell.length_b   1.000
_cell.length_c   1.000
_cell.angle_alpha   90.00
_cell.angle_beta   90.00
_cell.angle_gamma   90.00
#
_symmetry.space_group_name_H-M   'P 1'
#
loop_
_entity.id
_entity.type
_entity.pdbx_description
1 polymer ?
#
loop_
_entity_poly.entity_id
_entity_poly.type
_entity_poly.pdbx_seq_one_letter_code
_entity_poly.pdbx_strand_id
1 'polypeptide(L)'
;MLECNRVHLQSNQEEIKKNSTKLIQAITWRSTSSRSSSCKSLVASGSKSSSTWTEFTNDLFDDYGGMASGSHSLTLGRLYAWEKKLYEEVKDGDSIRRIYGRKCSQLRNQDAKGEEGITVDKTRAAVKDLYSRILVSIRSAETISNRIEKLRDEELEPQIRELLQGMMRTWKIMLESHGIQNKIIFEVKTSTCPSYGKFCNESHRLATLQLETELVNWRACFAEYIAAQKGYIEALHGWLSKFVPPEVDFYSRDTASSSPSRSNGPPLLTLCHDWLHSMNKLPGKAVLLAIKSCVKDVRALWLQQGEEQLQKRIVDSLSKELHKKTLAFQKAENRISEFRLNDKNADLEIEHRDDSLTERKDMLDSFRRRVDLEKEKHRKCMEETERITLNGFQAGFCGVFESVTEFSEAALKMYNELSTIENLEEKVGKPSCMVGGEVEEICNK
;
A
#
# COMPACT_ATOMS: atom_id res chain seq x y z
N MET A 1 33.45 45.84 17.23
CA MET A 1 32.74 46.19 15.99
C MET A 1 31.32 45.65 16.12
N LEU A 2 30.29 46.42 16.50
CA LEU A 2 30.02 47.86 16.22
C LEU A 2 30.12 48.15 14.70
N GLU A 3 29.23 48.86 14.00
CA GLU A 3 27.93 49.48 14.30
C GLU A 3 27.31 49.92 12.93
N CYS A 4 26.04 50.32 12.74
CA CYS A 4 24.82 50.38 13.56
C CYS A 4 23.60 50.38 12.60
N ASN A 5 22.36 50.22 13.10
CA ASN A 5 21.23 51.10 12.72
C ASN A 5 19.95 50.80 13.50
N ARG A 6 19.62 51.72 14.41
CA ARG A 6 18.41 51.75 15.22
C ARG A 6 17.56 52.92 14.74
N VAL A 7 16.29 52.70 14.42
CA VAL A 7 15.27 53.76 14.50
C VAL A 7 14.11 53.20 15.34
N HIS A 8 13.60 54.03 16.23
CA HIS A 8 12.69 53.64 17.30
C HIS A 8 11.42 54.49 17.20
N LEU A 9 10.25 53.87 17.24
CA LEU A 9 8.99 54.53 17.57
C LEU A 9 8.18 53.60 18.49
N GLN A 10 7.91 54.10 19.69
CA GLN A 10 6.96 53.55 20.66
C GLN A 10 5.53 53.95 20.19
N SER A 11 4.40 53.46 20.73
CA SER A 11 4.11 52.72 21.96
C SER A 11 2.85 51.83 21.77
N ASN A 12 2.25 51.37 22.89
CA ASN A 12 0.93 50.71 23.02
C ASN A 12 0.89 49.19 22.84
N GLN A 13 1.68 48.49 23.67
CA GLN A 13 1.55 47.06 23.92
C GLN A 13 0.94 46.79 25.33
N GLU A 14 -0.30 47.22 25.57
CA GLU A 14 -1.05 46.98 26.84
C GLU A 14 -2.58 46.95 26.63
N GLU A 15 -3.11 46.55 25.44
CA GLU A 15 -4.59 46.49 25.26
C GLU A 15 -5.16 45.37 24.35
N ILE A 16 -4.40 44.34 24.01
CA ILE A 16 -4.92 43.21 23.19
C ILE A 16 -4.65 41.85 23.85
N LYS A 17 -5.16 41.67 25.07
CA LYS A 17 -5.11 40.36 25.78
C LYS A 17 -6.37 40.02 26.59
N LYS A 18 -7.52 40.67 26.31
CA LYS A 18 -8.74 40.55 27.15
C LYS A 18 -10.07 40.26 26.43
N ASN A 19 -10.09 40.14 25.10
CA ASN A 19 -11.34 40.07 24.31
C ASN A 19 -11.59 38.74 23.56
N SER A 20 -10.93 37.63 23.95
CA SER A 20 -11.02 36.34 23.24
C SER A 20 -11.96 35.30 23.88
N THR A 21 -12.95 35.71 24.69
CA THR A 21 -13.83 34.80 25.47
C THR A 21 -15.33 35.11 25.39
N LYS A 22 -15.80 35.87 24.39
CA LYS A 22 -17.23 36.16 24.19
C LYS A 22 -17.68 36.10 22.72
N LEU A 23 -17.82 34.89 22.17
CA LEU A 23 -18.80 34.62 21.11
C LEU A 23 -19.20 33.14 21.06
N ILE A 24 -19.83 32.65 22.14
CA ILE A 24 -20.50 31.34 22.18
C ILE A 24 -21.97 31.59 22.51
N GLN A 25 -22.87 31.49 21.51
CA GLN A 25 -24.21 30.90 21.57
C GLN A 25 -25.07 31.23 20.34
N ALA A 26 -26.12 30.42 20.15
CA ALA A 26 -27.05 30.34 19.02
C ALA A 26 -26.42 29.76 17.71
N ILE A 27 -27.03 28.79 17.03
CA ILE A 27 -28.44 28.33 17.07
C ILE A 27 -28.54 26.81 17.30
N THR A 28 -29.43 26.43 18.21
CA THR A 28 -29.85 25.04 18.49
C THR A 28 -30.97 24.61 17.53
N TRP A 29 -30.84 23.49 16.83
CA TRP A 29 -31.99 22.70 16.36
C TRP A 29 -31.74 21.19 16.51
N ARG A 30 -32.82 20.46 16.76
CA ARG A 30 -32.80 19.12 17.37
C ARG A 30 -32.73 18.00 16.32
N SER A 31 -32.06 16.91 16.69
CA SER A 31 -32.12 15.64 15.97
C SER A 31 -33.50 14.99 16.13
N THR A 32 -34.15 14.66 15.02
CA THR A 32 -35.19 13.62 14.93
C THR A 32 -34.76 12.61 13.87
N SER A 33 -34.91 11.33 14.16
CA SER A 33 -34.46 10.26 13.28
C SER A 33 -35.41 10.04 12.11
N SER A 34 -34.84 9.86 10.93
CA SER A 34 -35.49 9.10 9.85
C SER A 34 -34.43 8.35 9.06
N ARG A 35 -34.65 7.05 8.87
CA ARG A 35 -33.77 6.17 8.08
C ARG A 35 -33.94 6.50 6.60
N SER A 36 -32.85 6.74 5.88
CA SER A 36 -32.79 6.47 4.44
C SER A 36 -31.35 6.25 3.97
N SER A 37 -31.17 5.22 3.16
CA SER A 37 -29.90 4.81 2.58
C SER A 37 -29.62 5.56 1.28
N SER A 38 -28.49 6.27 1.18
CA SER A 38 -27.81 6.50 -0.10
C SER A 38 -26.35 6.86 0.10
N CYS A 39 -25.53 6.39 -0.84
CA CYS A 39 -24.08 6.48 -0.90
C CYS A 39 -23.53 7.89 -0.61
N LYS A 40 -22.51 7.98 0.25
CA LYS A 40 -21.68 9.19 0.39
C LYS A 40 -20.27 8.91 -0.12
N SER A 41 -19.84 9.72 -1.08
CA SER A 41 -18.49 9.75 -1.62
C SER A 41 -17.47 10.21 -0.57
N LEU A 42 -16.33 9.51 -0.49
CA LEU A 42 -15.19 9.91 0.32
C LEU A 42 -14.16 10.65 -0.52
N VAL A 43 -14.24 11.98 -0.57
CA VAL A 43 -13.08 12.83 -0.94
C VAL A 43 -13.12 14.14 -0.16
N ALA A 44 -12.18 14.33 0.77
CA ALA A 44 -11.83 15.64 1.35
C ALA A 44 -10.45 15.60 2.01
N SER A 45 -9.38 15.49 1.20
CA SER A 45 -8.00 15.56 1.70
C SER A 45 -7.64 16.99 2.16
N GLY A 46 -7.70 17.22 3.48
CA GLY A 46 -7.33 18.49 4.11
C GLY A 46 -5.93 18.44 4.73
N SER A 47 -4.90 18.88 4.00
CA SER A 47 -3.54 18.97 4.55
C SER A 47 -3.43 20.08 5.60
N LYS A 48 -3.15 19.70 6.85
CA LYS A 48 -2.59 20.58 7.89
C LYS A 48 -1.58 19.82 8.74
N SER A 49 -0.36 20.34 8.76
CA SER A 49 0.74 19.84 9.58
C SER A 49 0.49 20.06 11.07
N SER A 50 0.43 18.98 11.85
CA SER A 50 0.63 18.99 13.30
C SER A 50 1.17 17.65 13.76
N SER A 51 2.23 17.65 14.58
CA SER A 51 2.93 16.45 15.03
C SER A 51 2.25 15.84 16.26
N THR A 52 1.12 15.15 16.06
CA THR A 52 0.55 14.20 17.02
C THR A 52 0.07 12.99 16.23
N TRP A 53 0.40 11.78 16.70
CA TRP A 53 -0.08 10.53 16.09
C TRP A 53 -1.61 10.52 16.04
N THR A 54 -2.17 10.62 14.84
CA THR A 54 -3.60 10.40 14.58
C THR A 54 -3.77 8.92 14.25
N GLU A 55 -4.43 8.19 15.13
CA GLU A 55 -4.85 6.82 14.88
C GLU A 55 -5.84 6.80 13.72
N PHE A 56 -5.54 6.06 12.65
CA PHE A 56 -6.44 5.91 11.50
C PHE A 56 -7.60 4.98 11.89
N THR A 57 -8.66 5.55 12.47
CA THR A 57 -9.94 4.85 12.67
C THR A 57 -10.59 4.55 11.32
N ASN A 58 -10.30 3.37 10.78
CA ASN A 58 -10.99 2.81 9.63
C ASN A 58 -12.22 2.04 10.13
N ASP A 59 -13.37 2.71 10.21
CA ASP A 59 -14.69 2.13 10.57
C ASP A 59 -15.10 0.90 9.73
N LEU A 60 -14.38 0.58 8.65
CA LEU A 60 -14.59 -0.61 7.82
C LEU A 60 -14.09 -1.92 8.47
N PHE A 61 -13.22 -1.83 9.49
CA PHE A 61 -12.60 -3.01 10.12
C PHE A 61 -12.99 -3.22 11.60
N ASP A 62 -13.75 -2.31 12.19
CA ASP A 62 -14.13 -2.37 13.63
C ASP A 62 -15.05 -3.56 13.97
N ASP A 63 -15.73 -4.12 12.97
CA ASP A 63 -16.55 -5.34 13.08
C ASP A 63 -15.70 -6.64 13.15
N TYR A 64 -14.38 -6.54 12.86
CA TYR A 64 -13.40 -7.61 13.07
C TYR A 64 -12.56 -7.29 14.31
N GLY A 65 -13.07 -7.69 15.48
CA GLY A 65 -12.38 -7.52 16.76
C GLY A 65 -10.91 -7.97 16.70
N GLY A 66 -10.03 -7.22 17.36
CA GLY A 66 -8.58 -7.43 17.31
C GLY A 66 -8.11 -8.81 17.77
N MET A 67 -6.87 -9.17 17.40
CA MET A 67 -6.29 -10.51 17.57
C MET A 67 -6.63 -11.17 18.92
N ALA A 68 -7.28 -12.32 18.86
CA ALA A 68 -7.62 -13.13 20.02
C ALA A 68 -6.35 -13.64 20.74
N SER A 69 -5.25 -13.81 20.01
CA SER A 69 -3.91 -14.17 20.51
C SER A 69 -3.17 -12.99 21.18
N GLY A 70 -3.85 -11.85 21.37
CA GLY A 70 -3.31 -10.67 22.04
C GLY A 70 -2.50 -9.74 21.13
N SER A 71 -1.88 -8.74 21.74
CA SER A 71 -1.22 -7.65 21.00
C SER A 71 0.18 -8.02 20.52
N HIS A 72 0.31 -8.24 19.22
CA HIS A 72 1.56 -8.59 18.56
C HIS A 72 2.70 -7.58 18.80
N SER A 73 2.40 -6.28 18.76
CA SER A 73 3.40 -5.23 19.02
C SER A 73 3.91 -5.24 20.46
N LEU A 74 3.06 -5.58 21.44
CA LEU A 74 3.48 -5.73 22.84
C LEU A 74 4.33 -6.98 23.05
N THR A 75 4.00 -8.10 22.40
CA THR A 75 4.81 -9.34 22.45
C THR A 75 6.19 -9.12 21.82
N LEU A 76 6.28 -8.49 20.64
CA LEU A 76 7.57 -8.10 20.04
C LEU A 76 8.37 -7.11 20.90
N GLY A 77 7.71 -6.09 21.48
CA GLY A 77 8.37 -5.15 22.39
C GLY A 77 8.94 -5.81 23.65
N ARG A 78 8.23 -6.81 24.19
CA ARG A 78 8.70 -7.63 25.31
C ARG A 78 9.88 -8.53 24.92
N LEU A 79 9.81 -9.18 23.76
CA LEU A 79 10.91 -10.00 23.23
C LEU A 79 12.19 -9.17 23.12
N TYR A 80 12.15 -8.02 22.45
CA TYR A 80 13.29 -7.11 22.33
C TYR A 80 13.87 -6.66 23.70
N ALA A 81 13.01 -6.38 24.68
CA ALA A 81 13.45 -6.03 26.03
C ALA A 81 14.18 -7.19 26.74
N TRP A 82 13.72 -8.44 26.58
CA TRP A 82 14.39 -9.62 27.11
C TRP A 82 15.69 -9.95 26.39
N GLU A 83 15.74 -9.81 25.05
CA GLU A 83 16.98 -9.99 24.28
C GLU A 83 18.04 -8.97 24.68
N LYS A 84 17.67 -7.69 24.85
CA LYS A 84 18.59 -6.67 25.34
C LYS A 84 19.12 -7.02 26.73
N LYS A 85 18.29 -7.60 27.60
CA LYS A 85 18.73 -8.07 28.92
C LYS A 85 19.68 -9.27 28.82
N LEU A 86 19.40 -10.23 27.92
CA LEU A 86 20.28 -11.37 27.65
C LEU A 86 21.66 -10.92 27.17
N TYR A 87 21.69 -9.95 26.24
CA TYR A 87 22.92 -9.38 25.71
C TYR A 87 23.81 -8.79 26.83
N GLU A 88 23.25 -7.98 27.72
CA GLU A 88 24.03 -7.37 28.81
C GLU A 88 24.51 -8.43 29.82
N GLU A 89 23.70 -9.42 30.19
CA GLU A 89 24.12 -10.52 31.09
C GLU A 89 25.26 -11.35 30.47
N VAL A 90 25.18 -11.70 29.18
CA VAL A 90 26.23 -12.46 28.48
C VAL A 90 27.52 -11.64 28.37
N LYS A 91 27.41 -10.34 28.13
CA LYS A 91 28.53 -9.38 28.05
C LYS A 91 29.24 -9.19 29.40
N ASP A 92 28.48 -9.05 30.48
CA ASP A 92 29.03 -8.97 31.83
C ASP A 92 29.66 -10.32 32.26
N GLY A 93 29.00 -11.43 31.95
CA GLY A 93 29.53 -12.78 32.13
C GLY A 93 30.85 -13.02 31.38
N ASP A 94 30.98 -12.56 30.12
CA ASP A 94 32.25 -12.58 29.37
C ASP A 94 33.33 -11.70 30.03
N SER A 95 32.94 -10.53 30.55
CA SER A 95 33.85 -9.67 31.32
C SER A 95 34.42 -10.39 32.55
N ILE A 96 33.57 -11.05 33.33
CA ILE A 96 33.99 -11.86 34.49
C ILE A 96 34.86 -13.05 34.04
N ARG A 97 34.49 -13.76 32.95
CA ARG A 97 35.26 -14.86 32.36
C ARG A 97 36.67 -14.44 31.91
N ARG A 98 36.84 -13.23 31.37
CA ARG A 98 38.16 -12.66 31.02
C ARG A 98 38.99 -12.30 32.27
N ILE A 99 38.38 -11.85 33.36
CA ILE A 99 39.07 -11.62 34.64
C ILE A 99 39.50 -12.95 35.27
N TYR A 100 38.61 -13.94 35.28
CA TYR A 100 38.88 -15.31 35.72
C TYR A 100 40.08 -15.91 34.97
N GLY A 101 40.11 -15.85 33.64
CA GLY A 101 41.23 -16.33 32.83
C GLY A 101 42.57 -15.70 33.24
N ARG A 102 42.60 -14.37 33.47
CA ARG A 102 43.80 -13.67 33.98
C ARG A 102 44.19 -14.13 35.38
N LYS A 103 43.22 -14.34 36.29
CA LYS A 103 43.49 -14.81 37.66
C LYS A 103 43.95 -16.27 37.73
N CYS A 104 43.43 -17.14 36.88
CA CYS A 104 43.93 -18.52 36.73
C CYS A 104 45.37 -18.53 36.18
N SER A 105 45.70 -17.68 35.21
CA SER A 105 47.08 -17.52 34.73
C SER A 105 48.00 -16.93 35.80
N GLN A 106 47.52 -15.98 36.61
CA GLN A 106 48.27 -15.50 37.78
C GLN A 106 48.56 -16.65 38.75
N LEU A 107 47.55 -17.44 39.14
CA LEU A 107 47.72 -18.55 40.09
C LEU A 107 48.76 -19.57 39.62
N ARG A 108 48.66 -20.04 38.36
CA ARG A 108 49.65 -20.97 37.77
C ARG A 108 51.08 -20.42 37.80
N ASN A 109 51.25 -19.11 37.63
CA ASN A 109 52.56 -18.47 37.68
C ASN A 109 53.12 -18.35 39.12
N GLN A 110 52.25 -18.30 40.14
CA GLN A 110 52.67 -18.32 41.55
C GLN A 110 53.05 -19.75 41.97
N ASP A 111 52.22 -20.73 41.61
CA ASP A 111 52.47 -22.15 41.84
C ASP A 111 53.80 -22.59 41.20
N ALA A 112 54.06 -22.20 39.95
CA ALA A 112 55.30 -22.53 39.22
C ALA A 112 56.59 -21.90 39.80
N LYS A 113 56.47 -20.90 40.67
CA LYS A 113 57.60 -20.26 41.35
C LYS A 113 57.82 -20.76 42.78
N GLY A 114 56.92 -21.58 43.32
CA GLY A 114 56.91 -21.90 44.76
C GLY A 114 56.61 -20.69 45.65
N GLU A 115 55.82 -19.72 45.17
CA GLU A 115 55.30 -18.67 46.06
C GLU A 115 54.30 -19.30 47.04
N GLU A 116 54.45 -19.07 48.34
CA GLU A 116 53.53 -19.59 49.38
C GLU A 116 53.02 -18.48 50.33
N GLY A 117 51.87 -18.74 50.95
CA GLY A 117 51.26 -17.89 51.97
C GLY A 117 50.08 -17.02 51.48
N ILE A 118 49.78 -15.98 52.27
CA ILE A 118 48.53 -15.20 52.21
C ILE A 118 48.22 -14.61 50.82
N THR A 119 49.25 -14.32 50.01
CA THR A 119 49.09 -13.79 48.64
C THR A 119 48.48 -14.83 47.69
N VAL A 120 48.93 -16.08 47.76
CA VAL A 120 48.43 -17.18 46.92
C VAL A 120 47.03 -17.60 47.36
N ASP A 121 46.76 -17.64 48.67
CA ASP A 121 45.42 -17.91 49.19
C ASP A 121 44.40 -16.85 48.75
N LYS A 122 44.79 -15.56 48.72
CA LYS A 122 43.97 -14.49 48.14
C LYS A 122 43.71 -14.69 46.65
N THR A 123 44.70 -15.11 45.86
CA THR A 123 44.50 -15.43 44.44
C THR A 123 43.55 -16.63 44.27
N ARG A 124 43.72 -17.70 45.06
CA ARG A 124 42.87 -18.89 45.04
C ARG A 124 41.42 -18.58 45.43
N ALA A 125 41.21 -17.72 46.43
CA ALA A 125 39.89 -17.23 46.82
C ALA A 125 39.23 -16.42 45.69
N ALA A 126 39.97 -15.51 45.05
CA ALA A 126 39.46 -14.72 43.92
C ALA A 126 39.11 -15.59 42.69
N VAL A 127 39.88 -16.65 42.41
CA VAL A 127 39.56 -17.63 41.36
C VAL A 127 38.23 -18.34 41.66
N LYS A 128 38.01 -18.76 42.91
CA LYS A 128 36.74 -19.39 43.34
C LYS A 128 35.54 -18.43 43.23
N ASP A 129 35.66 -17.19 43.72
CA ASP A 129 34.62 -16.16 43.58
C ASP A 129 34.22 -15.93 42.11
N LEU A 130 35.22 -15.69 41.26
CA LEU A 130 34.99 -15.44 39.84
C LEU A 130 34.35 -16.64 39.14
N TYR A 131 34.73 -17.88 39.50
CA TYR A 131 34.09 -19.09 38.97
C TYR A 131 32.62 -19.19 39.39
N SER A 132 32.31 -18.98 40.67
CA SER A 132 30.92 -18.95 41.16
C SER A 132 30.10 -17.88 40.45
N ARG A 133 30.66 -16.69 40.21
CA ARG A 133 29.99 -15.61 39.48
C ARG A 133 29.74 -15.93 38.01
N ILE A 134 30.66 -16.61 37.33
CA ILE A 134 30.45 -17.10 35.96
C ILE A 134 29.27 -18.08 35.91
N LEU A 135 29.20 -19.03 36.85
CA LEU A 135 28.07 -19.97 36.94
C LEU A 135 26.73 -19.27 37.21
N VAL A 136 26.73 -18.20 38.00
CA VAL A 136 25.53 -17.38 38.23
C VAL A 136 25.10 -16.66 36.95
N SER A 137 26.01 -16.03 36.21
CA SER A 137 25.67 -15.37 34.94
C SER A 137 25.21 -16.35 33.86
N ILE A 138 25.78 -17.56 33.79
CA ILE A 138 25.28 -18.63 32.89
C ILE A 138 23.83 -18.97 33.22
N ARG A 139 23.50 -19.23 34.50
CA ARG A 139 22.13 -19.54 34.92
C ARG A 139 21.15 -18.37 34.73
N SER A 140 21.63 -17.13 34.89
CA SER A 140 20.85 -15.93 34.60
C SER A 140 20.51 -15.84 33.11
N ALA A 141 21.50 -16.05 32.24
CA ALA A 141 21.32 -16.10 30.79
C ALA A 141 20.37 -17.23 30.35
N GLU A 142 20.56 -18.46 30.87
CA GLU A 142 19.64 -19.59 30.65
C GLU A 142 18.19 -19.25 31.04
N THR A 143 18.00 -18.62 32.21
CA THR A 143 16.67 -18.19 32.69
C THR A 143 16.03 -17.15 31.78
N ILE A 144 16.82 -16.23 31.23
CA ILE A 144 16.35 -15.21 30.28
C ILE A 144 16.01 -15.85 28.93
N SER A 145 16.87 -16.74 28.40
CA SER A 145 16.62 -17.47 27.16
C SER A 145 15.34 -18.29 27.24
N ASN A 146 15.13 -19.05 28.32
CA ASN A 146 13.89 -19.79 28.57
C ASN A 146 12.65 -18.87 28.58
N ARG A 147 12.77 -17.60 28.99
CA ARG A 147 11.67 -16.63 28.95
C ARG A 147 11.41 -16.08 27.54
N ILE A 148 12.45 -15.95 26.73
CA ILE A 148 12.35 -15.59 25.30
C ILE A 148 11.70 -16.73 24.50
N GLU A 149 12.09 -17.97 24.75
CA GLU A 149 11.49 -19.16 24.11
C GLU A 149 10.00 -19.30 24.45
N LYS A 150 9.63 -19.15 25.73
CA LYS A 150 8.21 -19.10 26.12
C LYS A 150 7.45 -17.97 25.43
N LEU A 151 8.05 -16.80 25.26
CA LEU A 151 7.43 -15.69 24.52
C LEU A 151 7.25 -16.01 23.03
N ARG A 152 8.19 -16.73 22.42
CA ARG A 152 8.12 -17.21 21.03
C ARG A 152 6.99 -18.22 20.86
N ASP A 153 6.92 -19.21 21.74
CA ASP A 153 6.04 -20.38 21.56
C ASP A 153 4.62 -20.15 22.14
N GLU A 154 4.52 -19.52 23.32
CA GLU A 154 3.23 -19.32 24.02
C GLU A 154 2.47 -18.06 23.57
N GLU A 155 3.14 -17.06 22.98
CA GLU A 155 2.52 -15.80 22.54
C GLU A 155 2.72 -15.46 21.06
N LEU A 156 3.97 -15.47 20.57
CA LEU A 156 4.27 -15.02 19.21
C LEU A 156 3.72 -15.99 18.15
N GLU A 157 3.98 -17.29 18.29
CA GLU A 157 3.51 -18.30 17.35
C GLU A 157 1.99 -18.26 17.09
N PRO A 158 1.10 -18.28 18.11
CA PRO A 158 -0.34 -18.19 17.86
C PRO A 158 -0.75 -16.86 17.18
N GLN A 159 -0.08 -15.74 17.49
CA GLN A 159 -0.32 -14.47 16.77
C GLN A 159 0.08 -14.54 15.30
N ILE A 160 1.18 -15.24 14.95
CA ILE A 160 1.55 -15.49 13.55
C ILE A 160 0.51 -16.38 12.87
N ARG A 161 0.05 -17.45 13.52
CA ARG A 161 -0.99 -18.34 12.98
C ARG A 161 -2.31 -17.59 12.74
N GLU A 162 -2.74 -16.75 13.68
CA GLU A 162 -3.91 -15.89 13.53
C GLU A 162 -3.74 -14.86 12.40
N LEU A 163 -2.54 -14.27 12.26
CA LEU A 163 -2.21 -13.37 11.14
C LEU A 163 -2.31 -14.09 9.79
N LEU A 164 -1.80 -15.32 9.67
CA LEU A 164 -1.92 -16.13 8.44
C LEU A 164 -3.38 -16.43 8.09
N GLN A 165 -4.21 -16.77 9.09
CA GLN A 165 -5.66 -16.94 8.89
C GLN A 165 -6.35 -15.63 8.48
N GLY A 166 -5.94 -14.49 9.06
CA GLY A 166 -6.40 -13.16 8.66
C GLY A 166 -6.09 -12.87 7.19
N MET A 167 -4.83 -13.04 6.80
CA MET A 167 -4.39 -12.90 5.40
C MET A 167 -5.16 -13.81 4.45
N MET A 168 -5.36 -15.09 4.80
CA MET A 168 -6.17 -16.03 4.03
C MET A 168 -7.59 -15.51 3.78
N ARG A 169 -8.26 -14.97 4.82
CA ARG A 169 -9.60 -14.36 4.72
C ARG A 169 -9.58 -13.12 3.82
N THR A 170 -8.59 -12.23 3.99
CA THR A 170 -8.42 -11.04 3.14
C THR A 170 -8.27 -11.41 1.66
N TRP A 171 -7.39 -12.37 1.32
CA TRP A 171 -7.19 -12.78 -0.07
C TRP A 171 -8.39 -13.51 -0.67
N LYS A 172 -9.18 -14.22 0.14
CA LYS A 172 -10.48 -14.76 -0.29
C LYS A 172 -11.46 -13.65 -0.69
N ILE A 173 -11.58 -12.60 0.13
CA ILE A 173 -12.45 -11.44 -0.16
C ILE A 173 -11.96 -10.69 -1.40
N MET A 174 -10.64 -10.50 -1.55
CA MET A 174 -10.06 -9.87 -2.74
C MET A 174 -10.31 -10.69 -4.01
N LEU A 175 -10.15 -12.02 -3.95
CA LEU A 175 -10.43 -12.92 -5.07
C LEU A 175 -11.90 -12.84 -5.52
N GLU A 176 -12.84 -12.88 -4.58
CA GLU A 176 -14.27 -12.75 -4.88
C GLU A 176 -14.60 -11.37 -5.47
N SER A 177 -14.11 -10.30 -4.84
CA SER A 177 -14.39 -8.92 -5.24
C SER A 177 -13.83 -8.59 -6.63
N HIS A 178 -12.56 -8.92 -6.88
CA HIS A 178 -11.92 -8.67 -8.18
C HIS A 178 -12.40 -9.65 -9.26
N GLY A 179 -12.77 -10.89 -8.90
CA GLY A 179 -13.43 -11.82 -9.81
C GLY A 179 -14.81 -11.34 -10.27
N ILE A 180 -15.57 -10.66 -9.40
CA ILE A 180 -16.83 -10.00 -9.78
C ILE A 180 -16.56 -8.76 -10.65
N GLN A 181 -15.61 -7.90 -10.27
CA GLN A 181 -15.23 -6.72 -11.07
C GLN A 181 -14.77 -7.11 -12.48
N ASN A 182 -14.00 -8.19 -12.61
CA ASN A 182 -13.54 -8.71 -13.90
C ASN A 182 -14.73 -9.14 -14.78
N LYS A 183 -15.70 -9.89 -14.24
CA LYS A 183 -16.92 -10.26 -14.98
C LYS A 183 -17.70 -9.03 -15.44
N ILE A 184 -17.87 -8.03 -14.58
CA ILE A 184 -18.57 -6.78 -14.91
C ILE A 184 -17.87 -6.06 -16.08
N ILE A 185 -16.55 -5.89 -16.07
CA ILE A 185 -15.85 -5.16 -17.15
C ILE A 185 -15.89 -5.93 -18.49
N PHE A 186 -15.99 -7.27 -18.48
CA PHE A 186 -16.24 -8.08 -19.68
C PHE A 186 -17.68 -7.97 -20.20
N GLU A 187 -18.67 -7.76 -19.32
CA GLU A 187 -20.08 -7.61 -19.70
C GLU A 187 -20.43 -6.20 -20.21
N VAL A 188 -19.64 -5.17 -19.85
CA VAL A 188 -19.78 -3.80 -20.37
C VAL A 188 -19.40 -3.74 -21.87
N LYS A 189 -20.39 -4.00 -22.73
CA LYS A 189 -20.28 -3.92 -24.20
C LYS A 189 -20.68 -2.56 -24.77
N THR A 190 -21.46 -1.79 -24.02
CA THR A 190 -21.93 -0.46 -24.41
C THR A 190 -22.02 0.44 -23.16
N SER A 191 -21.63 1.70 -23.30
CA SER A 191 -21.84 2.70 -22.25
C SER A 191 -23.27 3.24 -22.35
N THR A 192 -24.13 2.87 -21.40
CA THR A 192 -25.51 3.40 -21.26
C THR A 192 -25.57 4.75 -20.53
N CYS A 193 -24.44 5.45 -20.38
CA CYS A 193 -24.37 6.70 -19.64
C CYS A 193 -25.10 7.85 -20.38
N PRO A 194 -25.92 8.68 -19.70
CA PRO A 194 -26.56 9.84 -20.32
C PRO A 194 -25.60 10.93 -20.84
N SER A 195 -24.29 10.82 -20.60
CA SER A 195 -23.23 11.66 -21.18
C SER A 195 -22.45 10.99 -22.31
N TYR A 196 -22.78 9.76 -22.69
CA TYR A 196 -22.30 9.15 -23.94
C TYR A 196 -22.77 9.95 -25.15
N GLY A 197 -21.95 10.11 -26.19
CA GLY A 197 -22.24 11.01 -27.31
C GLY A 197 -22.01 12.50 -27.03
N LYS A 198 -21.53 12.89 -25.83
CA LYS A 198 -21.38 14.30 -25.43
C LYS A 198 -19.93 14.73 -25.30
N PHE A 199 -19.69 15.95 -25.77
CA PHE A 199 -18.43 16.68 -25.66
C PHE A 199 -17.73 16.50 -24.30
N CYS A 200 -16.45 16.14 -24.35
CA CYS A 200 -15.59 16.04 -23.19
C CYS A 200 -15.33 17.43 -22.58
N ASN A 201 -15.95 17.71 -21.43
CA ASN A 201 -15.78 18.96 -20.70
C ASN A 201 -14.58 18.91 -19.73
N GLU A 202 -14.23 20.04 -19.12
CA GLU A 202 -13.09 20.11 -18.18
C GLU A 202 -13.29 19.22 -16.94
N SER A 203 -14.53 18.95 -16.52
CA SER A 203 -14.80 18.05 -15.38
C SER A 203 -14.52 16.58 -15.71
N HIS A 204 -14.80 16.13 -16.94
CA HIS A 204 -14.41 14.79 -17.40
C HIS A 204 -12.88 14.66 -17.41
N ARG A 205 -12.18 15.68 -17.91
CA ARG A 205 -10.72 15.70 -17.99
C ARG A 205 -10.04 15.78 -16.63
N LEU A 206 -10.64 16.48 -15.67
CA LEU A 206 -10.22 16.45 -14.27
C LEU A 206 -10.44 15.07 -13.64
N ALA A 207 -11.59 14.43 -13.88
CA ALA A 207 -11.86 13.08 -13.38
C ALA A 207 -10.89 12.03 -13.94
N THR A 208 -10.52 12.12 -15.23
CA THR A 208 -9.49 11.25 -15.84
C THR A 208 -8.11 11.47 -15.22
N LEU A 209 -7.73 12.71 -14.89
CA LEU A 209 -6.48 13.02 -14.20
C LEU A 209 -6.47 12.51 -12.74
N GLN A 210 -7.60 12.62 -12.04
CA GLN A 210 -7.77 12.06 -10.70
C GLN A 210 -7.65 10.53 -10.74
N LEU A 211 -8.26 9.87 -11.72
CA LEU A 211 -8.12 8.43 -11.91
C LEU A 211 -6.67 8.01 -12.20
N GLU A 212 -5.95 8.75 -13.05
CA GLU A 212 -4.52 8.51 -13.30
C GLU A 212 -3.72 8.55 -11.98
N THR A 213 -4.00 9.53 -11.14
CA THR A 213 -3.36 9.72 -9.83
C THR A 213 -3.66 8.55 -8.89
N GLU A 214 -4.92 8.14 -8.77
CA GLU A 214 -5.29 7.03 -7.89
C GLU A 214 -4.80 5.67 -8.36
N LEU A 215 -4.69 5.42 -9.67
CA LEU A 215 -4.05 4.21 -10.20
C LEU A 215 -2.54 4.18 -9.90
N VAL A 216 -1.87 5.33 -9.93
CA VAL A 216 -0.45 5.45 -9.50
C VAL A 216 -0.31 5.20 -8.00
N ASN A 217 -1.20 5.78 -7.18
CA ASN A 217 -1.24 5.55 -5.73
C ASN A 217 -1.46 4.07 -5.42
N TRP A 218 -2.48 3.44 -6.01
CA TRP A 218 -2.78 2.01 -5.83
C TRP A 218 -1.58 1.13 -6.17
N ARG A 219 -0.89 1.42 -7.27
CA ARG A 219 0.32 0.70 -7.66
C ARG A 219 1.45 0.84 -6.62
N ALA A 220 1.62 2.03 -6.05
CA ALA A 220 2.62 2.26 -4.99
C ALA A 220 2.25 1.51 -3.70
N CYS A 221 1.01 1.67 -3.22
CA CYS A 221 0.52 0.99 -2.02
C CYS A 221 0.57 -0.54 -2.15
N PHE A 222 0.27 -1.10 -3.32
CA PHE A 222 0.41 -2.55 -3.55
C PHE A 222 1.87 -3.00 -3.48
N ALA A 223 2.81 -2.24 -4.08
CA ALA A 223 4.24 -2.56 -4.00
C ALA A 223 4.76 -2.49 -2.55
N GLU A 224 4.39 -1.45 -1.81
CA GLU A 224 4.76 -1.24 -0.41
C GLU A 224 4.17 -2.30 0.52
N TYR A 225 2.90 -2.68 0.32
CA TYR A 225 2.23 -3.72 1.10
C TYR A 225 2.93 -5.09 0.96
N ILE A 226 3.24 -5.51 -0.27
CA ILE A 226 3.97 -6.76 -0.52
C ILE A 226 5.41 -6.69 0.01
N ALA A 227 6.08 -5.54 -0.12
CA ALA A 227 7.42 -5.34 0.42
C ALA A 227 7.44 -5.36 1.96
N ALA A 228 6.44 -4.77 2.61
CA ALA A 228 6.29 -4.75 4.07
C ALA A 228 6.03 -6.15 4.64
N GLN A 229 5.12 -6.93 4.03
CA GLN A 229 4.91 -8.34 4.39
C GLN A 229 6.22 -9.12 4.28
N LYS A 230 6.92 -9.02 3.14
CA LYS A 230 8.17 -9.75 2.91
C LYS A 230 9.26 -9.35 3.91
N GLY A 231 9.50 -8.06 4.11
CA GLY A 231 10.51 -7.56 5.04
C GLY A 231 10.23 -7.95 6.50
N TYR A 232 8.96 -8.02 6.89
CA TYR A 232 8.55 -8.55 8.19
C TYR A 232 8.91 -10.03 8.36
N ILE A 233 8.61 -10.87 7.37
CA ILE A 233 8.94 -12.32 7.42
C ILE A 233 10.45 -12.53 7.37
N GLU A 234 11.18 -11.75 6.57
CA GLU A 234 12.66 -11.80 6.51
C GLU A 234 13.30 -11.45 7.87
N ALA A 235 12.79 -10.43 8.55
CA ALA A 235 13.24 -10.07 9.90
C ALA A 235 12.92 -11.19 10.92
N LEU A 236 11.70 -11.74 10.88
CA LEU A 236 11.25 -12.81 11.78
C LEU A 236 12.04 -14.11 11.55
N HIS A 237 12.25 -14.52 10.30
CA HIS A 237 13.08 -15.68 9.93
C HIS A 237 14.55 -15.47 10.34
N GLY A 238 15.11 -14.29 10.09
CA GLY A 238 16.49 -13.94 10.46
C GLY A 238 16.74 -13.93 11.98
N TRP A 239 15.70 -13.57 12.75
CA TRP A 239 15.67 -13.69 14.20
C TRP A 239 15.57 -15.15 14.66
N LEU A 240 14.59 -15.91 14.15
CA LEU A 240 14.39 -17.33 14.48
C LEU A 240 15.60 -18.21 14.15
N SER A 241 16.35 -17.85 13.09
CA SER A 241 17.60 -18.52 12.72
C SER A 241 18.69 -18.45 13.80
N LYS A 242 18.57 -17.57 14.81
CA LYS A 242 19.52 -17.46 15.93
C LYS A 242 19.33 -18.51 17.02
N PHE A 243 18.20 -19.22 17.02
CA PHE A 243 17.94 -20.33 17.94
C PHE A 243 18.56 -21.65 17.47
N VAL A 244 18.96 -21.74 16.19
CA VAL A 244 19.71 -22.90 15.68
C VAL A 244 21.17 -22.73 16.10
N PRO A 245 21.76 -23.68 16.87
CA PRO A 245 23.19 -23.64 17.15
C PRO A 245 23.98 -23.67 15.84
N PRO A 246 25.06 -22.90 15.69
CA PRO A 246 26.01 -23.14 14.62
C PRO A 246 26.49 -24.60 14.73
N GLU A 247 26.64 -25.30 13.60
CA GLU A 247 27.39 -26.57 13.58
C GLU A 247 28.84 -26.25 13.95
N VAL A 248 29.17 -26.38 15.24
CA VAL A 248 30.55 -26.28 15.71
C VAL A 248 31.08 -27.68 15.92
N ASP A 249 31.94 -28.11 14.99
CA ASP A 249 32.77 -29.31 15.07
C ASP A 249 33.79 -29.20 16.22
N PHE A 250 33.31 -29.13 17.46
CA PHE A 250 34.13 -29.30 18.66
C PHE A 250 34.45 -30.79 18.87
N TYR A 251 35.46 -31.25 18.13
CA TYR A 251 36.24 -32.47 18.42
C TYR A 251 35.44 -33.78 18.50
N SER A 252 34.85 -34.23 17.39
CA SER A 252 34.54 -35.65 17.18
C SER A 252 34.69 -36.05 15.71
N ARG A 253 35.92 -36.35 15.28
CA ARG A 253 36.12 -37.28 14.16
C ARG A 253 35.84 -38.67 14.71
N ASP A 254 34.61 -39.14 14.58
CA ASP A 254 34.26 -40.50 14.12
C ASP A 254 32.74 -40.73 14.14
N THR A 255 32.27 -41.54 13.19
CA THR A 255 30.86 -41.97 13.01
C THR A 255 29.88 -40.91 12.49
N ALA A 256 30.08 -40.48 11.24
CA ALA A 256 29.02 -39.85 10.46
C ALA A 256 27.93 -40.87 10.10
N SER A 257 26.98 -41.11 11.01
CA SER A 257 25.70 -41.73 10.66
C SER A 257 24.74 -40.65 10.19
N SER A 258 24.49 -40.60 8.88
CA SER A 258 23.57 -39.66 8.23
C SER A 258 22.11 -39.97 8.61
N SER A 259 21.70 -39.53 9.80
CA SER A 259 20.29 -39.28 10.10
C SER A 259 19.82 -38.11 9.21
N PRO A 260 18.61 -38.13 8.63
CA PRO A 260 18.05 -36.94 8.03
C PRO A 260 17.93 -35.87 9.12
N SER A 261 18.51 -34.70 8.87
CA SER A 261 18.56 -33.58 9.82
C SER A 261 17.16 -33.03 10.06
N ARG A 262 16.43 -33.62 11.01
CA ARG A 262 15.21 -33.05 11.59
C ARG A 262 15.60 -31.66 12.09
N SER A 263 14.92 -30.62 11.60
CA SER A 263 15.35 -29.23 11.79
C SER A 263 15.50 -28.90 13.28
N ASN A 264 16.74 -28.67 13.74
CA ASN A 264 17.07 -28.32 15.13
C ASN A 264 16.64 -26.88 15.52
N GLY A 265 15.66 -26.31 14.82
CA GLY A 265 15.10 -24.98 15.08
C GLY A 265 13.64 -25.08 15.53
N PRO A 266 13.07 -23.99 16.06
CA PRO A 266 11.67 -23.95 16.48
C PRO A 266 10.72 -24.16 15.28
N PRO A 267 9.53 -24.76 15.45
CA PRO A 267 8.56 -24.99 14.35
C PRO A 267 8.23 -23.70 13.57
N LEU A 268 8.15 -22.57 14.28
CA LEU A 268 7.94 -21.25 13.69
C LEU A 268 9.02 -20.85 12.67
N LEU A 269 10.26 -21.35 12.78
CA LEU A 269 11.33 -21.10 11.79
C LEU A 269 10.97 -21.74 10.44
N THR A 270 10.53 -23.00 10.45
CA THR A 270 10.10 -23.73 9.24
C THR A 270 8.90 -23.04 8.61
N LEU A 271 7.90 -22.64 9.41
CA LEU A 271 6.74 -21.88 8.93
C LEU A 271 7.16 -20.55 8.26
N CYS A 272 8.10 -19.81 8.86
CA CYS A 272 8.59 -18.55 8.28
C CYS A 272 9.42 -18.77 7.02
N HIS A 273 10.22 -19.85 6.96
CA HIS A 273 10.96 -20.25 5.77
C HIS A 273 10.01 -20.55 4.60
N ASP A 274 9.00 -21.39 4.84
CA ASP A 274 8.06 -21.82 3.80
C ASP A 274 7.13 -20.67 3.36
N TRP A 275 6.75 -19.79 4.28
CA TRP A 275 6.02 -18.57 3.97
C TRP A 275 6.85 -17.62 3.09
N LEU A 276 8.11 -17.36 3.46
CA LEU A 276 9.02 -16.52 2.66
C LEU A 276 9.29 -17.14 1.27
N HIS A 277 9.55 -18.44 1.22
CA HIS A 277 9.77 -19.17 -0.03
C HIS A 277 8.55 -19.09 -0.96
N SER A 278 7.35 -19.20 -0.40
CA SER A 278 6.10 -19.16 -1.17
C SER A 278 5.73 -17.74 -1.61
N MET A 279 5.94 -16.73 -0.76
CA MET A 279 5.73 -15.32 -1.15
C MET A 279 6.60 -14.90 -2.34
N ASN A 280 7.82 -15.43 -2.45
CA ASN A 280 8.71 -15.15 -3.59
C ASN A 280 8.18 -15.71 -4.94
N LYS A 281 7.20 -16.62 -4.92
CA LYS A 281 6.57 -17.19 -6.13
C LYS A 281 5.31 -16.43 -6.58
N LEU A 282 4.77 -15.51 -5.77
CA LEU A 282 3.52 -14.81 -6.08
C LEU A 282 3.68 -13.87 -7.29
N PRO A 283 2.66 -13.75 -8.16
CA PRO A 283 2.73 -12.99 -9.41
C PRO A 283 2.65 -11.46 -9.22
N GLY A 284 3.12 -10.90 -8.11
CA GLY A 284 2.97 -9.47 -7.78
C GLY A 284 3.61 -8.52 -8.80
N LYS A 285 4.61 -8.98 -9.56
CA LYS A 285 5.17 -8.23 -10.69
C LYS A 285 4.17 -8.06 -11.85
N ALA A 286 3.29 -9.03 -12.09
CA ALA A 286 2.27 -8.95 -13.13
C ALA A 286 1.26 -7.83 -12.81
N VAL A 287 0.73 -7.80 -11.57
CA VAL A 287 -0.13 -6.73 -11.06
C VAL A 287 0.51 -5.35 -11.25
N LEU A 288 1.78 -5.20 -10.84
CA LEU A 288 2.52 -3.93 -10.96
C LEU A 288 2.80 -3.51 -12.41
N LEU A 289 2.74 -4.43 -13.38
CA LEU A 289 2.85 -4.14 -14.81
C LEU A 289 1.47 -3.83 -15.42
N ALA A 290 0.43 -4.57 -15.05
CA ALA A 290 -0.94 -4.34 -15.49
C ALA A 290 -1.45 -2.96 -15.09
N ILE A 291 -1.31 -2.57 -13.81
CA ILE A 291 -1.69 -1.23 -13.33
C ILE A 291 -0.85 -0.15 -14.04
N LYS A 292 0.44 -0.41 -14.29
CA LYS A 292 1.30 0.50 -15.06
C LYS A 292 0.87 0.65 -16.53
N SER A 293 0.27 -0.39 -17.13
CA SER A 293 -0.31 -0.30 -18.47
C SER A 293 -1.58 0.55 -18.43
N CYS A 294 -2.51 0.23 -17.54
CA CYS A 294 -3.77 0.98 -17.38
C CYS A 294 -3.54 2.48 -17.12
N VAL A 295 -2.52 2.85 -16.32
CA VAL A 295 -2.09 4.27 -16.14
C VAL A 295 -1.72 4.93 -17.47
N LYS A 296 -1.05 4.24 -18.39
CA LYS A 296 -0.73 4.79 -19.73
C LYS A 296 -1.99 4.94 -20.59
N ASP A 297 -2.92 4.00 -20.50
CA ASP A 297 -4.15 4.03 -21.27
C ASP A 297 -5.05 5.20 -20.83
N VAL A 298 -5.18 5.41 -19.51
CA VAL A 298 -5.83 6.59 -18.91
C VAL A 298 -5.09 7.89 -19.29
N ARG A 299 -3.74 7.87 -19.33
CA ARG A 299 -2.96 9.04 -19.78
C ARG A 299 -3.19 9.38 -21.25
N ALA A 300 -3.26 8.37 -22.12
CA ALA A 300 -3.54 8.55 -23.54
C ALA A 300 -4.92 9.16 -23.76
N LEU A 301 -5.93 8.72 -22.98
CA LEU A 301 -7.24 9.36 -22.98
C LEU A 301 -7.17 10.83 -22.54
N TRP A 302 -6.48 11.15 -21.45
CA TRP A 302 -6.38 12.54 -20.97
C TRP A 302 -5.77 13.50 -22.01
N LEU A 303 -4.83 13.00 -22.83
CA LEU A 303 -4.28 13.72 -23.97
C LEU A 303 -5.33 13.93 -25.07
N GLN A 304 -6.01 12.86 -25.50
CA GLN A 304 -7.08 12.91 -26.51
C GLN A 304 -8.21 13.87 -26.12
N GLN A 305 -8.66 13.84 -24.86
CA GLN A 305 -9.64 14.77 -24.30
C GLN A 305 -9.17 16.23 -24.39
N GLY A 306 -7.86 16.48 -24.28
CA GLY A 306 -7.24 17.79 -24.49
C GLY A 306 -7.28 18.26 -25.94
N GLU A 307 -7.10 17.35 -26.90
CA GLU A 307 -7.19 17.63 -28.35
C GLU A 307 -8.64 17.93 -28.76
N GLU A 308 -9.60 17.13 -28.29
CA GLU A 308 -11.04 17.35 -28.51
C GLU A 308 -11.48 18.72 -27.96
N GLN A 309 -11.03 19.07 -26.76
CA GLN A 309 -11.22 20.38 -26.13
C GLN A 309 -10.67 21.54 -26.97
N LEU A 310 -9.45 21.39 -27.51
CA LEU A 310 -8.84 22.40 -28.37
C LEU A 310 -9.64 22.58 -29.67
N GLN A 311 -10.03 21.47 -30.31
CA GLN A 311 -10.80 21.48 -31.55
C GLN A 311 -12.20 22.09 -31.36
N LYS A 312 -12.86 21.85 -30.21
CA LYS A 312 -14.12 22.53 -29.85
C LYS A 312 -13.96 24.05 -29.79
N ARG A 313 -12.89 24.57 -29.18
CA ARG A 313 -12.64 26.02 -29.09
C ARG A 313 -12.44 26.65 -30.45
N ILE A 314 -11.78 25.95 -31.39
CA ILE A 314 -11.63 26.38 -32.78
C ILE A 314 -13.01 26.47 -33.45
N VAL A 315 -13.84 25.42 -33.33
CA VAL A 315 -15.21 25.40 -33.86
C VAL A 315 -16.07 26.53 -33.29
N ASP A 316 -16.02 26.77 -31.98
CA ASP A 316 -16.82 27.81 -31.32
C ASP A 316 -16.38 29.22 -31.72
N SER A 317 -15.07 29.44 -31.86
CA SER A 317 -14.52 30.72 -32.33
C SER A 317 -14.95 31.02 -33.76
N LEU A 318 -14.80 30.04 -34.67
CA LEU A 318 -15.20 30.16 -36.07
C LEU A 318 -16.72 30.27 -36.23
N SER A 319 -17.50 29.55 -35.44
CA SER A 319 -18.97 29.63 -35.48
C SER A 319 -19.49 30.99 -35.01
N LYS A 320 -18.89 31.57 -33.96
CA LYS A 320 -19.18 32.96 -33.53
C LYS A 320 -18.83 33.96 -34.62
N GLU A 321 -17.71 33.78 -35.31
CA GLU A 321 -17.30 34.67 -36.40
C GLU A 321 -18.18 34.52 -37.65
N LEU A 322 -18.59 33.30 -38.00
CA LEU A 322 -19.57 33.02 -39.06
C LEU A 322 -20.91 33.71 -38.76
N HIS A 323 -21.36 33.68 -37.50
CA HIS A 323 -22.59 34.36 -37.09
C HIS A 323 -22.50 35.88 -37.26
N LYS A 324 -21.40 36.52 -36.82
CA LYS A 324 -21.17 37.96 -37.05
C LYS A 324 -21.15 38.31 -38.54
N LYS A 325 -20.45 37.52 -39.36
CA LYS A 325 -20.38 37.73 -40.82
C LYS A 325 -21.73 37.55 -41.51
N THR A 326 -22.53 36.58 -41.05
CA THR A 326 -23.91 36.36 -41.53
C THR A 326 -24.80 37.57 -41.22
N LEU A 327 -24.75 38.09 -39.99
CA LEU A 327 -25.49 39.30 -39.60
C LEU A 327 -25.03 40.55 -40.38
N ALA A 328 -23.71 40.68 -40.62
CA ALA A 328 -23.17 41.77 -41.42
C ALA A 328 -23.59 41.69 -42.89
N PHE A 329 -23.63 40.49 -43.46
CA PHE A 329 -24.13 40.23 -44.81
C PHE A 329 -25.62 40.58 -44.92
N GLN A 330 -26.48 40.04 -44.04
CA GLN A 330 -27.92 40.35 -44.01
C GLN A 330 -28.18 41.86 -43.88
N LYS A 331 -27.38 42.58 -43.08
CA LYS A 331 -27.49 44.04 -42.96
C LYS A 331 -27.08 44.78 -44.24
N ALA A 332 -26.15 44.24 -45.04
CA ALA A 332 -25.77 44.82 -46.33
C ALA A 332 -26.80 44.52 -47.43
N GLU A 333 -27.33 43.28 -47.45
CA GLU A 333 -28.41 42.81 -48.33
C GLU A 333 -29.70 43.62 -48.13
N ASN A 334 -30.12 43.83 -46.87
CA ASN A 334 -31.27 44.67 -46.55
C ASN A 334 -31.08 46.12 -47.02
N ARG A 335 -29.90 46.72 -46.83
CA ARG A 335 -29.62 48.10 -47.28
C ARG A 335 -29.68 48.28 -48.80
N ILE A 336 -29.25 47.27 -49.55
CA ILE A 336 -29.34 47.29 -51.02
C ILE A 336 -30.79 47.04 -51.47
N SER A 337 -31.53 46.20 -50.74
CA SER A 337 -32.98 46.00 -50.96
C SER A 337 -33.78 47.28 -50.69
N GLU A 338 -33.46 48.03 -49.61
CA GLU A 338 -34.00 49.36 -49.30
C GLU A 338 -33.65 50.39 -50.39
N PHE A 339 -32.41 50.38 -50.89
CA PHE A 339 -31.98 51.27 -51.98
C PHE A 339 -32.79 51.05 -53.27
N ARG A 340 -32.99 49.79 -53.68
CA ARG A 340 -33.82 49.41 -54.85
C ARG A 340 -35.29 49.83 -54.72
N LEU A 341 -35.80 50.04 -53.51
CA LEU A 341 -37.18 50.50 -53.28
C LEU A 341 -37.32 52.02 -53.39
N ASN A 342 -36.26 52.78 -53.10
CA ASN A 342 -36.27 54.24 -53.03
C ASN A 342 -35.79 54.94 -54.32
N ASP A 343 -34.86 54.35 -55.08
CA ASP A 343 -34.35 54.95 -56.32
C ASP A 343 -34.54 53.99 -57.51
N LYS A 344 -35.13 54.50 -58.59
CA LYS A 344 -35.56 53.73 -59.77
C LYS A 344 -34.76 54.04 -61.04
N ASN A 345 -33.79 54.96 -60.99
CA ASN A 345 -33.11 55.49 -62.17
C ASN A 345 -31.59 55.22 -62.19
N ALA A 346 -31.12 54.17 -61.51
CA ALA A 346 -29.70 53.89 -61.30
C ALA A 346 -29.28 52.43 -61.61
N ASP A 347 -29.75 51.86 -62.73
CA ASP A 347 -29.51 50.45 -63.10
C ASP A 347 -28.03 50.03 -63.01
N LEU A 348 -27.10 50.85 -63.51
CA LEU A 348 -25.66 50.56 -63.48
C LEU A 348 -25.04 50.56 -62.07
N GLU A 349 -25.56 51.35 -61.12
CA GLU A 349 -25.10 51.27 -59.73
C GLU A 349 -25.70 50.06 -59.00
N ILE A 350 -26.89 49.62 -59.40
CA ILE A 350 -27.54 48.43 -58.84
C ILE A 350 -26.79 47.18 -59.26
N GLU A 351 -26.41 47.05 -60.54
CA GLU A 351 -25.65 45.92 -61.07
C GLU A 351 -24.29 45.74 -60.35
N HIS A 352 -23.50 46.81 -60.22
CA HIS A 352 -22.23 46.76 -59.48
C HIS A 352 -22.42 46.46 -57.96
N ARG A 353 -23.54 46.86 -57.36
CA ARG A 353 -23.87 46.52 -55.96
C ARG A 353 -24.26 45.05 -55.80
N ASP A 354 -24.89 44.47 -56.81
CA ASP A 354 -25.30 43.07 -56.85
C ASP A 354 -24.12 42.13 -57.07
N ASP A 355 -23.16 42.50 -57.93
CA ASP A 355 -21.88 41.80 -58.06
C ASP A 355 -21.11 41.79 -56.72
N SER A 356 -21.06 42.95 -56.04
CA SER A 356 -20.42 43.06 -54.72
C SER A 356 -21.15 42.27 -53.61
N LEU A 357 -22.48 42.10 -53.72
CA LEU A 357 -23.21 41.19 -52.83
C LEU A 357 -22.90 39.72 -53.14
N THR A 358 -22.80 39.36 -54.42
CA THR A 358 -22.49 38.00 -54.86
C THR A 358 -21.10 37.59 -54.38
N GLU A 359 -20.08 38.43 -54.57
CA GLU A 359 -18.72 38.20 -54.06
C GLU A 359 -18.70 38.06 -52.52
N ARG A 360 -19.46 38.90 -51.79
CA ARG A 360 -19.60 38.78 -50.32
C ARG A 360 -20.30 37.50 -49.89
N LYS A 361 -21.25 37.01 -50.67
CA LYS A 361 -21.95 35.74 -50.43
C LYS A 361 -21.01 34.56 -50.63
N ASP A 362 -20.21 34.56 -51.70
CA ASP A 362 -19.20 33.53 -51.95
C ASP A 362 -18.10 33.51 -50.86
N MET A 363 -17.69 34.69 -50.38
CA MET A 363 -16.82 34.80 -49.19
C MET A 363 -17.47 34.25 -47.91
N LEU A 364 -18.78 34.45 -47.73
CA LEU A 364 -19.51 33.90 -46.58
C LEU A 364 -19.66 32.37 -46.68
N ASP A 365 -19.95 31.84 -47.86
CA ASP A 365 -20.15 30.41 -48.10
C ASP A 365 -18.82 29.63 -48.13
N SER A 366 -17.72 30.23 -48.56
CA SER A 366 -16.37 29.67 -48.32
C SER A 366 -16.00 29.65 -46.84
N PHE A 367 -16.36 30.69 -46.07
CA PHE A 367 -16.17 30.70 -44.61
C PHE A 367 -17.05 29.67 -43.89
N ARG A 368 -18.29 29.47 -44.35
CA ARG A 368 -19.20 28.41 -43.88
C ARG A 368 -18.60 27.02 -44.09
N ARG A 369 -18.15 26.72 -45.32
CA ARG A 369 -17.43 25.47 -45.64
C ARG A 369 -16.23 25.22 -44.73
N ARG A 370 -15.46 26.27 -44.38
CA ARG A 370 -14.35 26.16 -43.41
C ARG A 370 -14.84 25.81 -42.00
N VAL A 371 -15.92 26.43 -41.53
CA VAL A 371 -16.51 26.12 -40.21
C VAL A 371 -17.00 24.67 -40.17
N ASP A 372 -17.62 24.19 -41.23
CA ASP A 372 -18.14 22.82 -41.31
C ASP A 372 -17.02 21.76 -41.40
N LEU A 373 -15.89 22.08 -42.05
CA LEU A 373 -14.67 21.25 -42.00
C LEU A 373 -14.10 21.13 -40.57
N GLU A 374 -14.08 22.21 -39.80
CA GLU A 374 -13.59 22.17 -38.40
C GLU A 374 -14.58 21.45 -37.46
N LYS A 375 -15.89 21.53 -37.71
CA LYS A 375 -16.91 20.72 -37.01
C LYS A 375 -16.73 19.23 -37.29
N GLU A 376 -16.44 18.86 -38.54
CA GLU A 376 -16.21 17.47 -38.93
C GLU A 376 -14.94 16.90 -38.27
N LYS A 377 -13.86 17.69 -38.16
CA LYS A 377 -12.69 17.32 -37.34
C LYS A 377 -13.07 17.14 -35.87
N HIS A 378 -13.88 18.03 -35.30
CA HIS A 378 -14.32 17.91 -33.91
C HIS A 378 -15.12 16.62 -33.66
N ARG A 379 -16.03 16.25 -34.57
CA ARG A 379 -16.77 14.98 -34.53
C ARG A 379 -15.82 13.78 -34.49
N LYS A 380 -14.79 13.76 -35.34
CA LYS A 380 -13.76 12.70 -35.33
C LYS A 380 -12.98 12.65 -34.02
N CYS A 381 -12.64 13.79 -33.43
CA CYS A 381 -11.99 13.83 -32.11
C CYS A 381 -12.89 13.23 -31.02
N MET A 382 -14.20 13.54 -31.02
CA MET A 382 -15.18 12.95 -30.08
C MET A 382 -15.28 11.43 -30.25
N GLU A 383 -15.44 10.95 -31.48
CA GLU A 383 -15.52 9.51 -31.80
C GLU A 383 -14.27 8.76 -31.34
N GLU A 384 -13.09 9.37 -31.48
CA GLU A 384 -11.84 8.81 -30.98
C GLU A 384 -11.73 8.85 -29.45
N THR A 385 -12.17 9.93 -28.78
CA THR A 385 -12.29 9.99 -27.32
C THR A 385 -13.20 8.87 -26.80
N GLU A 386 -14.35 8.65 -27.44
CA GLU A 386 -15.30 7.59 -27.07
C GLU A 386 -14.72 6.20 -27.31
N ARG A 387 -14.04 5.97 -28.45
CA ARG A 387 -13.35 4.71 -28.76
C ARG A 387 -12.27 4.38 -27.75
N ILE A 388 -11.45 5.35 -27.36
CA ILE A 388 -10.42 5.18 -26.32
C ILE A 388 -11.07 4.99 -24.95
N THR A 389 -12.16 5.70 -24.65
CA THR A 389 -12.89 5.56 -23.37
C THR A 389 -13.50 4.17 -23.23
N LEU A 390 -14.13 3.62 -24.27
CA LEU A 390 -14.72 2.27 -24.18
C LEU A 390 -13.63 1.18 -24.20
N ASN A 391 -12.81 1.16 -25.26
CA ASN A 391 -11.87 0.05 -25.47
C ASN A 391 -10.64 0.14 -24.58
N GLY A 392 -10.15 1.36 -24.28
CA GLY A 392 -8.98 1.59 -23.44
C GLY A 392 -9.25 1.33 -21.96
N PHE A 393 -10.41 1.74 -21.42
CA PHE A 393 -10.80 1.31 -20.07
C PHE A 393 -11.05 -0.18 -20.01
N GLN A 394 -11.76 -0.77 -20.99
CA GLN A 394 -12.04 -2.20 -20.96
C GLN A 394 -10.73 -3.01 -20.97
N ALA A 395 -9.84 -2.78 -21.95
CA ALA A 395 -8.55 -3.48 -22.01
C ALA A 395 -7.66 -3.21 -20.78
N GLY A 396 -7.55 -1.95 -20.35
CA GLY A 396 -6.71 -1.56 -19.22
C GLY A 396 -7.19 -2.14 -17.88
N PHE A 397 -8.49 -2.08 -17.59
CA PHE A 397 -9.05 -2.61 -16.35
C PHE A 397 -9.25 -4.13 -16.37
N CYS A 398 -9.54 -4.77 -17.53
CA CYS A 398 -9.51 -6.23 -17.65
C CYS A 398 -8.16 -6.78 -17.22
N GLY A 399 -7.05 -6.34 -17.84
CA GLY A 399 -5.71 -6.84 -17.49
C GLY A 399 -5.33 -6.58 -16.03
N VAL A 400 -5.80 -5.48 -15.44
CA VAL A 400 -5.63 -5.21 -14.00
C VAL A 400 -6.43 -6.20 -13.15
N PHE A 401 -7.74 -6.35 -13.38
CA PHE A 401 -8.58 -7.24 -12.57
C PHE A 401 -8.22 -8.71 -12.77
N GLU A 402 -7.84 -9.14 -13.96
CA GLU A 402 -7.26 -10.46 -14.24
C GLU A 402 -6.02 -10.69 -13.38
N SER A 403 -5.01 -9.83 -13.49
CA SER A 403 -3.75 -10.01 -12.74
C SER A 403 -3.93 -9.96 -11.21
N VAL A 404 -4.86 -9.15 -10.70
CA VAL A 404 -5.18 -9.08 -9.26
C VAL A 404 -6.01 -10.29 -8.81
N THR A 405 -6.88 -10.84 -9.67
CA THR A 405 -7.62 -12.09 -9.42
C THR A 405 -6.64 -13.26 -9.34
N GLU A 406 -5.75 -13.42 -10.34
CA GLU A 406 -4.70 -14.44 -10.34
C GLU A 406 -3.77 -14.32 -9.13
N PHE A 407 -3.37 -13.09 -8.76
CA PHE A 407 -2.58 -12.85 -7.55
C PHE A 407 -3.34 -13.27 -6.29
N SER A 408 -4.62 -12.92 -6.18
CA SER A 408 -5.44 -13.24 -5.00
C SER A 408 -5.70 -14.74 -4.89
N GLU A 409 -5.86 -15.45 -6.00
CA GLU A 409 -5.95 -16.91 -6.04
C GLU A 409 -4.64 -17.58 -5.61
N ALA A 410 -3.50 -17.14 -6.15
CA ALA A 410 -2.19 -17.65 -5.79
C ALA A 410 -1.86 -17.39 -4.30
N ALA A 411 -2.18 -16.18 -3.80
CA ALA A 411 -2.02 -15.83 -2.39
C ALA A 411 -2.94 -16.66 -1.50
N LEU A 412 -4.23 -16.76 -1.83
CA LEU A 412 -5.19 -17.60 -1.11
C LEU A 412 -4.72 -19.05 -1.03
N LYS A 413 -4.26 -19.63 -2.15
CA LYS A 413 -3.72 -20.99 -2.18
C LYS A 413 -2.50 -21.13 -1.25
N MET A 414 -1.54 -20.22 -1.33
CA MET A 414 -0.37 -20.19 -0.44
C MET A 414 -0.77 -20.14 1.05
N TYR A 415 -1.67 -19.24 1.44
CA TYR A 415 -2.07 -19.11 2.85
C TYR A 415 -2.89 -20.30 3.36
N ASN A 416 -3.67 -20.96 2.48
CA ASN A 416 -4.28 -22.26 2.80
C ASN A 416 -3.21 -23.33 3.02
N GLU A 417 -2.24 -23.47 2.10
CA GLU A 417 -1.16 -24.45 2.20
C GLU A 417 -0.40 -24.29 3.53
N LEU A 418 0.03 -23.07 3.87
CA LEU A 418 0.70 -22.74 5.14
C LEU A 418 -0.15 -23.06 6.38
N SER A 419 -1.48 -22.92 6.28
CA SER A 419 -2.42 -23.27 7.36
C SER A 419 -2.71 -24.78 7.43
N THR A 420 -2.49 -25.54 6.35
CA THR A 420 -2.78 -27.00 6.31
C THR A 420 -1.61 -27.90 6.68
N ILE A 421 -0.37 -27.42 6.61
CA ILE A 421 0.84 -28.17 7.03
C ILE A 421 0.69 -28.68 8.49
N GLU A 422 0.03 -27.90 9.34
CA GLU A 422 -0.32 -28.20 10.73
C GLU A 422 -1.18 -29.49 10.90
N ASN A 423 -2.13 -29.75 9.99
CA ASN A 423 -3.03 -30.92 10.06
C ASN A 423 -2.32 -32.26 9.77
N LEU A 424 -1.12 -32.23 9.18
CA LEU A 424 -0.32 -33.43 8.94
C LEU A 424 0.56 -33.74 10.15
N GLU A 425 1.13 -32.73 10.80
CA GLU A 425 1.98 -32.92 11.99
C GLU A 425 1.16 -33.41 13.21
N GLU A 426 -0.04 -32.87 13.44
CA GLU A 426 -0.95 -33.39 14.49
C GLU A 426 -1.38 -34.85 14.24
N LYS A 427 -1.53 -35.26 12.98
CA LYS A 427 -1.94 -36.64 12.63
C LYS A 427 -0.81 -37.66 12.77
N VAL A 428 0.44 -37.25 12.52
CA VAL A 428 1.61 -38.12 12.72
C VAL A 428 1.92 -38.31 14.21
N GLY A 429 1.46 -37.41 15.09
CA GLY A 429 1.65 -37.48 16.54
C GLY A 429 0.82 -38.54 17.29
N LYS A 430 -0.09 -39.28 16.63
CA LYS A 430 -0.87 -40.36 17.27
C LYS A 430 -0.44 -41.76 16.76
N PRO A 431 0.29 -42.55 17.56
CA PRO A 431 0.51 -43.95 17.26
C PRO A 431 -0.82 -44.70 17.34
N SER A 432 -1.25 -45.30 16.22
CA SER A 432 -2.34 -46.27 16.24
C SER A 432 -1.82 -47.56 16.88
N CYS A 433 -2.14 -47.79 18.16
CA CYS A 433 -1.83 -49.06 18.81
C CYS A 433 -2.61 -50.19 18.12
N MET A 434 -1.91 -51.00 17.34
CA MET A 434 -2.41 -52.31 16.93
C MET A 434 -2.59 -53.18 18.17
N VAL A 435 -3.83 -53.56 18.47
CA VAL A 435 -4.12 -54.69 19.36
C VAL A 435 -4.13 -55.94 18.50
N GLY A 436 -3.07 -56.73 18.60
CA GLY A 436 -2.99 -58.10 18.08
C GLY A 436 -2.63 -59.03 19.24
N GLY A 437 -3.39 -60.10 19.43
CA GLY A 437 -3.27 -60.97 20.60
C GLY A 437 -4.40 -61.99 20.65
N GLU A 438 -4.43 -62.90 19.68
CA GLU A 438 -5.22 -64.13 19.78
C GLU A 438 -4.68 -64.99 20.93
N VAL A 439 -5.57 -65.51 21.77
CA VAL A 439 -5.33 -66.71 22.56
C VAL A 439 -6.57 -67.58 22.41
N GLU A 440 -6.45 -68.64 21.61
CA GLU A 440 -7.39 -69.76 21.69
C GLU A 440 -7.18 -70.48 23.03
N GLU A 441 -8.25 -70.68 23.80
CA GLU A 441 -8.24 -71.66 24.88
C GLU A 441 -9.45 -72.59 24.77
N ILE A 442 -9.16 -73.84 24.41
CA ILE A 442 -10.13 -74.91 24.19
C ILE A 442 -10.38 -75.61 25.54
N CYS A 443 -11.62 -75.56 26.08
CA CYS A 443 -12.35 -76.78 26.51
C CYS A 443 -13.72 -76.53 27.20
N ASN A 444 -14.73 -77.24 26.71
CA ASN A 444 -15.81 -77.91 27.46
C ASN A 444 -16.56 -77.16 28.59
N LYS A 445 -17.80 -76.73 28.32
CA LYS A 445 -18.99 -77.61 28.50
C LYS A 445 -20.27 -77.04 27.88
#